data_AF-A0AA96UCW9-F1
#
_entry.id   AF-A0AA96UCW9-F1
#
_cell.length_a   1.000
_cell.length_b   1.000
_cell.length_c   1.000
_cell.angle_alpha   90.00
_cell.angle_beta   90.00
_cell.angle_gamma   90.00
#
_symmetry.space_group_name_H-M   'P 1'
#
loop_
_entity.id
_entity.type
_entity.pdbx_description
1 polymer ?
#
loop_
_entity_poly.entity_id
_entity_poly.type
_entity_poly.pdbx_seq_one_letter_code
_entity_poly.pdbx_strand_id
1 'polypeptide(L)'
;MIRTAADLLSEILRAELPKLDRVPIKHAPTIGDMYEGLSSSILNRALPDGLGLRVVTGFACDDEGRLSGQMDCMVVRGEGEQLPYSETYVWHVKDIIAVIEVKKNLHSTELRDAFSQLKTVSTIEHPYYERPNELDDDPDRNIGPSIRTFAEMTGRAAWGTEGIAALSYEEEAILGTLIVEQISAIRVILGMHGFKSEQAFRSSMIEYLEDNVGNAGFGPKDFPQLIISGSYSLVKANGRPFMAPLMDGWWPFYFSTPENPLRLLLEFIWTRLDEMYGLGHQLWGDDLEMEVGRALLSLRAVRVDEKIGWQLKVYDIKKEALNRIPTTEQWSPSFIGKEEFVLLMRLCQGKEVYANDPEMLSWLESCGVEYNSVRDRLLETHLVASYGQRLELIAKECSLAILPTGEYVAAENSTGRLSRWIARRVESREHASDQ
;
A
#
# COMPACT_ATOMS: atom_id res chain seq x y z
N MET A 1 7.04 -25.23 0.21
CA MET A 1 8.12 -25.02 -0.78
C MET A 1 8.49 -23.55 -0.68
N ILE A 2 9.75 -23.22 -0.41
CA ILE A 2 10.22 -21.83 -0.29
C ILE A 2 10.34 -21.28 -1.71
N ARG A 3 9.58 -20.23 -2.03
CA ARG A 3 9.62 -19.55 -3.33
C ARG A 3 10.13 -18.12 -3.23
N THR A 4 9.90 -17.49 -2.07
CA THR A 4 10.25 -16.08 -1.82
C THR A 4 11.14 -15.91 -0.60
N ALA A 5 11.76 -14.74 -0.46
CA ALA A 5 12.46 -14.37 0.78
C ALA A 5 11.51 -14.37 1.99
N ALA A 6 10.26 -13.92 1.79
CA ALA A 6 9.22 -13.97 2.82
C ALA A 6 8.91 -15.39 3.29
N ASP A 7 8.92 -16.38 2.39
CA ASP A 7 8.73 -17.79 2.78
C ASP A 7 9.88 -18.29 3.64
N LEU A 8 11.12 -17.95 3.28
CA LEU A 8 12.30 -18.34 4.04
C LEU A 8 12.27 -17.73 5.45
N LEU A 9 11.98 -16.43 5.56
CA LEU A 9 11.88 -15.75 6.84
C LEU A 9 10.71 -16.29 7.68
N SER A 10 9.61 -16.68 7.05
CA SER A 10 8.48 -17.32 7.73
C SER A 10 8.83 -18.69 8.30
N GLU A 11 9.66 -19.48 7.61
CA GLU A 11 10.18 -20.74 8.15
C GLU A 11 11.12 -20.52 9.34
N ILE A 12 11.97 -19.49 9.30
CA ILE A 12 12.82 -19.11 10.44
C ILE A 12 11.93 -18.71 11.63
N LEU A 13 10.93 -17.85 11.40
CA LEU A 13 10.01 -17.42 12.45
C LEU A 13 9.25 -18.62 13.07
N ARG A 14 8.75 -19.54 12.24
CA ARG A 14 8.10 -20.78 12.69
C ARG A 14 9.01 -21.66 13.54
N ALA A 15 10.31 -21.68 13.26
CA ALA A 15 11.29 -22.44 14.02
C ALA A 15 11.70 -21.76 15.35
N GLU A 16 11.77 -20.44 15.39
CA GLU A 16 12.21 -19.67 16.57
C GLU A 16 11.08 -19.43 17.58
N LEU A 17 9.85 -19.14 17.15
CA LEU A 17 8.73 -18.83 18.06
C LEU A 17 8.52 -19.89 19.16
N PRO A 18 8.48 -21.21 18.86
CA PRO A 18 8.32 -22.24 19.90
C PRO A 18 9.48 -22.28 20.91
N LYS A 19 10.68 -21.79 20.54
CA LYS A 19 11.81 -21.71 21.47
C LYS A 19 11.58 -20.59 22.47
N LEU A 20 11.17 -19.41 21.99
CA LEU A 20 10.82 -18.26 22.84
C LEU A 20 9.68 -18.62 23.80
N ASP A 21 8.65 -19.31 23.32
CA ASP A 21 7.50 -19.73 24.13
C ASP A 21 7.82 -20.70 25.27
N ARG A 22 8.89 -21.49 25.11
CA ARG A 22 9.31 -22.49 26.12
C ARG A 22 10.23 -21.91 27.19
N VAL A 23 10.72 -20.69 27.02
CA VAL A 23 11.58 -20.04 28.01
C VAL A 23 10.74 -19.77 29.28
N PRO A 24 11.12 -20.29 30.45
CA PRO A 24 10.31 -20.20 31.68
C PRO A 24 10.45 -18.82 32.37
N ILE A 25 10.48 -17.74 31.61
CA ILE A 25 10.52 -16.35 32.11
C ILE A 25 9.08 -15.85 32.24
N LYS A 26 8.79 -15.19 33.37
CA LYS A 26 7.49 -14.54 33.64
C LYS A 26 7.58 -13.01 33.69
N HIS A 27 8.78 -12.46 33.57
CA HIS A 27 9.01 -11.02 33.59
C HIS A 27 8.58 -10.43 32.25
N ALA A 28 7.47 -9.68 32.23
CA ALA A 28 6.85 -9.20 31.00
C ALA A 28 7.79 -8.36 30.11
N PRO A 29 8.60 -7.42 30.63
CA PRO A 29 9.56 -6.68 29.81
C PRO A 29 10.56 -7.60 29.10
N THR A 30 11.14 -8.57 29.81
CA THR A 30 12.09 -9.52 29.21
C THR A 30 11.44 -10.40 28.15
N ILE A 31 10.16 -10.71 28.30
CA ILE A 31 9.40 -11.39 27.24
C ILE A 31 9.31 -10.47 26.01
N GLY A 32 8.96 -9.20 26.20
CA GLY A 32 8.97 -8.16 25.14
C GLY A 32 10.30 -8.15 24.38
N ASP A 33 11.42 -7.93 25.10
CA ASP A 33 12.78 -7.88 24.55
C ASP A 33 13.11 -9.10 23.66
N MET A 34 12.64 -10.29 24.04
CA MET A 34 12.87 -11.51 23.25
C MET A 34 12.15 -11.47 21.88
N TYR A 35 10.89 -11.04 21.84
CA TYR A 35 10.12 -10.94 20.59
C TYR A 35 10.58 -9.75 19.74
N GLU A 36 10.96 -8.65 20.37
CA GLU A 36 11.56 -7.50 19.72
C GLU A 36 12.90 -7.88 19.07
N GLY A 37 13.76 -8.58 19.80
CA GLY A 37 15.04 -9.07 19.30
C GLY A 37 14.89 -10.04 18.11
N LEU A 38 13.90 -10.94 18.15
CA LEU A 38 13.58 -11.80 17.01
C LEU A 38 13.06 -10.99 15.81
N SER A 39 12.18 -10.01 16.03
CA SER A 39 11.65 -9.13 14.98
C SER A 39 12.78 -8.36 14.29
N SER A 40 13.64 -7.73 15.08
CA SER A 40 14.81 -7.00 14.59
C SER A 40 15.77 -7.92 13.83
N SER A 41 15.96 -9.15 14.29
CA SER A 41 16.79 -10.14 13.60
C SER A 41 16.21 -10.55 12.23
N ILE A 42 14.89 -10.70 12.12
CA ILE A 42 14.22 -11.01 10.85
C ILE A 42 14.31 -9.84 9.88
N LEU A 43 14.03 -8.62 10.35
CA LEU A 43 14.09 -7.42 9.52
C LEU A 43 15.50 -7.12 9.01
N ASN A 44 16.53 -7.23 9.87
CA ASN A 44 17.91 -7.03 9.43
C ASN A 44 18.33 -7.99 8.31
N ARG A 45 17.80 -9.21 8.28
CA ARG A 45 18.07 -10.18 7.18
C ARG A 45 17.33 -9.85 5.90
N ALA A 46 16.28 -9.04 5.98
CA ALA A 46 15.39 -8.76 4.88
C ALA A 46 15.66 -7.41 4.21
N LEU A 47 16.46 -6.54 4.84
CA LEU A 47 16.86 -5.26 4.29
C LEU A 47 18.06 -5.43 3.34
N PRO A 48 18.13 -4.66 2.25
CA PRO A 48 19.27 -4.69 1.35
C PRO A 48 20.52 -4.07 2.00
N ASP A 49 21.66 -4.70 1.76
CA ASP A 49 22.97 -4.15 2.13
C ASP A 49 23.32 -2.91 1.28
N GLY A 50 24.20 -2.05 1.81
CA GLY A 50 24.77 -0.93 1.05
C GLY A 50 23.91 0.35 1.02
N LEU A 51 22.67 0.32 1.50
CA LEU A 51 21.80 1.51 1.62
C LEU A 51 21.96 2.26 2.96
N GLY A 52 22.86 1.81 3.83
CA GLY A 52 23.06 2.42 5.16
C GLY A 52 21.85 2.31 6.09
N LEU A 53 20.97 1.35 5.82
CA LEU A 53 19.77 1.08 6.62
C LEU A 53 20.13 0.40 7.94
N ARG A 54 19.39 0.74 9.00
CA ARG A 54 19.54 0.13 10.32
C ARG A 54 18.19 -0.23 10.91
N VAL A 55 18.15 -1.30 11.67
CA VAL A 55 17.02 -1.65 12.54
C VAL A 55 17.41 -1.32 13.98
N VAL A 56 16.66 -0.43 14.62
CA VAL A 56 16.99 0.14 15.93
C VAL A 56 15.76 0.24 16.82
N THR A 57 15.98 0.37 18.12
CA THR A 57 14.97 0.76 19.11
C THR A 57 15.25 2.21 19.53
N GLY A 58 14.21 3.04 19.69
CA GLY A 58 14.45 4.46 19.97
C GLY A 58 13.22 5.35 19.97
N PHE A 59 13.45 6.65 19.87
CA PHE A 59 12.42 7.69 19.81
C PHE A 59 12.45 8.41 18.46
N ALA A 60 11.30 8.86 18.00
CA ALA A 60 11.18 9.79 16.88
C ALA A 60 11.15 11.24 17.40
N CYS A 61 11.79 12.16 16.67
CA CYS A 61 11.73 13.60 16.93
C CYS A 61 11.47 14.42 15.66
N ASP A 62 11.00 15.66 15.85
CA ASP A 62 10.96 16.69 14.81
C ASP A 62 11.87 17.88 15.14
N ASP A 63 11.89 18.90 14.27
CA ASP A 63 12.71 20.10 14.47
C ASP A 63 12.30 20.96 15.67
N GLU A 64 11.11 20.74 16.25
CA GLU A 64 10.66 21.41 17.48
C GLU A 64 11.12 20.66 18.75
N GLY A 65 11.79 19.52 18.60
CA GLY A 65 12.23 18.67 19.70
C GLY A 65 11.08 17.90 20.35
N ARG A 66 9.92 17.78 19.70
CA ARG A 66 8.84 16.92 20.19
C ARG A 66 9.26 15.47 20.03
N LEU A 67 9.04 14.66 21.06
CA LEU A 67 9.45 13.26 21.11
C LEU A 67 8.26 12.31 21.13
N SER A 68 8.39 11.17 20.46
CA SER A 68 7.41 10.08 20.53
C SER A 68 7.56 9.31 21.85
N GLY A 69 6.67 8.32 22.06
CA GLY A 69 7.01 7.20 22.93
C GLY A 69 8.20 6.40 22.37
N GLN A 70 8.80 5.53 23.18
CA GLN A 70 9.81 4.60 22.68
C GLN A 70 9.15 3.60 21.72
N MET A 71 9.77 3.38 20.56
CA MET A 71 9.35 2.42 19.55
C MET A 71 10.20 1.16 19.66
N ASP A 72 9.54 0.01 19.67
CA ASP A 72 10.18 -1.31 19.80
C ASP A 72 11.19 -1.55 18.68
N CYS A 73 10.79 -1.25 17.43
CA CYS A 73 11.61 -1.42 16.24
C CYS A 73 11.36 -0.30 15.22
N MET A 74 12.43 0.29 14.71
CA MET A 74 12.41 1.30 13.65
C MET A 74 13.39 0.91 12.56
N VAL A 75 12.97 1.04 11.30
CA VAL A 75 13.87 0.98 10.13
C VAL A 75 14.25 2.41 9.80
N VAL A 76 15.53 2.72 9.83
CA VAL A 76 16.05 4.09 9.72
C VAL A 76 17.21 4.19 8.74
N ARG A 77 17.46 5.40 8.23
CA ARG A 77 18.60 5.77 7.39
C ARG A 77 19.35 6.94 8.01
N GLY A 78 20.58 7.23 7.58
CA GLY A 78 21.33 8.38 8.11
C GLY A 78 21.85 8.12 9.52
N GLU A 79 22.02 9.17 10.35
CA GLU A 79 22.54 9.09 11.72
C GLU A 79 21.52 9.58 12.76
N GLY A 80 21.40 8.85 13.88
CA GLY A 80 20.59 9.24 15.03
C GLY A 80 21.45 9.73 16.19
N GLU A 81 20.83 10.46 17.12
CA GLU A 81 21.49 10.96 18.33
C GLU A 81 21.37 9.93 19.46
N GLN A 82 22.51 9.42 19.93
CA GLN A 82 22.53 8.51 21.07
C GLN A 82 22.22 9.25 22.36
N LEU A 83 21.25 8.76 23.14
CA LEU A 83 21.00 9.31 24.47
C LEU A 83 22.18 9.00 25.39
N PRO A 84 22.69 9.99 26.16
CA PRO A 84 23.86 9.81 27.02
C PRO A 84 23.74 8.59 27.94
N TYR A 85 24.78 7.75 27.93
CA TYR A 85 24.87 6.54 28.76
C TYR A 85 23.80 5.47 28.50
N SER A 86 23.21 5.42 27.30
CA SER A 86 22.26 4.38 26.90
C SER A 86 22.56 3.83 25.50
N GLU A 87 21.97 2.68 25.15
CA GLU A 87 21.98 2.15 23.77
C GLU A 87 20.79 2.68 22.94
N THR A 88 20.01 3.61 23.49
CA THR A 88 18.82 4.17 22.86
C THR A 88 19.18 5.39 22.02
N TYR A 89 18.55 5.51 20.86
CA TYR A 89 18.76 6.61 19.92
C TYR A 89 17.50 7.43 19.72
N VAL A 90 17.68 8.72 19.42
CA VAL A 90 16.65 9.62 18.91
C VAL A 90 16.88 9.82 17.42
N TRP A 91 15.83 9.63 16.63
CA TRP A 91 15.86 9.73 15.18
C TRP A 91 14.90 10.81 14.71
N HIS A 92 15.37 11.64 13.77
CA HIS A 92 14.49 12.62 13.15
C HIS A 92 13.47 11.91 12.25
N VAL A 93 12.20 12.34 12.27
CA VAL A 93 11.11 11.71 11.51
C VAL A 93 11.40 11.50 10.02
N LYS A 94 12.12 12.44 9.40
CA LYS A 94 12.55 12.36 7.98
C LYS A 94 13.48 11.17 7.66
N ASP A 95 14.12 10.62 8.67
CA ASP A 95 15.11 9.55 8.58
C ASP A 95 14.52 8.19 8.97
N ILE A 96 13.24 8.15 9.33
CA ILE A 96 12.49 6.94 9.70
C ILE A 96 11.70 6.44 8.49
N ILE A 97 11.94 5.19 8.10
CA ILE A 97 11.27 4.52 6.99
C ILE A 97 10.05 3.75 7.50
N ALA A 98 10.21 3.05 8.63
CA ALA A 98 9.14 2.28 9.25
C ALA A 98 9.27 2.27 10.77
N VAL A 99 8.14 2.22 11.47
CA VAL A 99 8.02 1.99 12.91
C VAL A 99 7.12 0.77 13.14
N ILE A 100 7.56 -0.11 14.03
CA ILE A 100 6.97 -1.43 14.23
C ILE A 100 6.79 -1.65 15.73
N GLU A 101 5.54 -1.69 16.17
CA GLU A 101 5.15 -2.03 17.54
C GLU A 101 5.00 -3.55 17.64
N VAL A 102 5.76 -4.20 18.51
CA VAL A 102 5.83 -5.66 18.62
C VAL A 102 5.02 -6.13 19.82
N LYS A 103 4.16 -7.12 19.60
CA LYS A 103 3.39 -7.79 20.66
C LYS A 103 3.55 -9.30 20.56
N LYS A 104 3.79 -9.96 21.70
CA LYS A 104 3.75 -11.42 21.77
C LYS A 104 2.37 -11.93 21.31
N ASN A 105 1.31 -11.43 21.94
CA ASN A 105 -0.07 -11.74 21.59
C ASN A 105 -0.77 -10.43 21.24
N LEU A 106 -1.44 -10.39 20.09
CA LEU A 106 -2.26 -9.25 19.69
C LEU A 106 -3.73 -9.65 19.76
N HIS A 107 -4.38 -9.32 20.89
CA HIS A 107 -5.82 -9.39 21.07
C HIS A 107 -6.41 -7.98 21.19
N SER A 108 -7.68 -7.87 21.55
CA SER A 108 -8.41 -6.60 21.50
C SER A 108 -7.79 -5.49 22.34
N THR A 109 -7.27 -5.80 23.53
CA THR A 109 -6.62 -4.80 24.39
C THR A 109 -5.29 -4.36 23.79
N GLU A 110 -4.44 -5.30 23.40
CA GLU A 110 -3.12 -4.99 22.84
C GLU A 110 -3.23 -4.28 21.48
N LEU A 111 -4.27 -4.58 20.69
CA LEU A 111 -4.59 -3.88 19.46
C LEU A 111 -4.84 -2.38 19.71
N ARG A 112 -5.67 -2.06 20.72
CA ARG A 112 -6.01 -0.67 21.08
C ARG A 112 -4.79 0.08 21.60
N ASP A 113 -3.99 -0.58 22.43
CA ASP A 113 -2.76 -0.01 23.00
C ASP A 113 -1.72 0.27 21.91
N ALA A 114 -1.45 -0.71 21.04
CA ALA A 114 -0.50 -0.57 19.93
C ALA A 114 -0.96 0.49 18.90
N PHE A 115 -2.25 0.55 18.60
CA PHE A 115 -2.81 1.59 17.72
C PHE A 115 -2.59 2.99 18.32
N SER A 116 -2.83 3.13 19.62
CA SER A 116 -2.62 4.40 20.35
C SER A 116 -1.14 4.79 20.39
N GLN A 117 -0.24 3.82 20.56
CA GLN A 117 1.22 4.04 20.57
C GLN A 117 1.69 4.56 19.20
N LEU A 118 1.33 3.90 18.10
CA LEU A 118 1.72 4.33 16.75
C LEU A 118 1.10 5.67 16.33
N LYS A 119 -0.04 6.04 16.91
CA LYS A 119 -0.61 7.38 16.73
C LYS A 119 0.30 8.48 17.28
N THR A 120 1.08 8.22 18.33
CA THR A 120 2.04 9.22 18.87
C THR A 120 3.12 9.60 17.86
N VAL A 121 3.54 8.65 17.00
CA VAL A 121 4.48 8.93 15.91
C VAL A 121 3.82 9.88 14.89
N SER A 122 2.58 9.58 14.49
CA SER A 122 1.85 10.40 13.52
C SER A 122 1.57 11.82 14.00
N THR A 123 1.42 12.03 15.32
CA THR A 123 1.25 13.37 15.89
C THR A 123 2.51 14.24 15.81
N ILE A 124 3.67 13.65 15.58
CA ILE A 124 4.95 14.34 15.39
C ILE A 124 5.23 14.51 13.90
N GLU A 125 5.00 13.46 13.11
CA GLU A 125 5.23 13.47 11.66
C GLU A 125 4.30 14.42 10.92
N HIS A 126 2.98 14.35 11.15
CA HIS A 126 2.04 15.11 10.33
C HIS A 126 2.30 16.62 10.38
N PRO A 127 2.49 17.26 11.56
CA PRO A 127 2.79 18.69 11.59
C PRO A 127 4.14 19.05 10.97
N TYR A 128 5.12 18.13 10.98
CA TYR A 128 6.40 18.35 10.30
C TYR A 128 6.21 18.41 8.78
N TYR A 129 5.41 17.49 8.21
CA TYR A 129 5.16 17.44 6.77
C TYR A 129 4.11 18.44 6.27
N GLU A 130 3.20 18.92 7.13
CA GLU A 130 2.16 19.89 6.78
C GLU A 130 2.68 21.36 6.80
N ARG A 131 3.96 21.60 7.14
CA ARG A 131 4.55 22.95 7.16
C ARG A 131 4.81 23.51 5.75
N PRO A 132 4.29 24.71 5.41
CA PRO A 132 4.41 25.28 4.06
C PRO A 132 5.83 25.64 3.59
N ASN A 133 6.77 25.91 4.51
CA ASN A 133 7.99 26.66 4.20
C ASN A 133 9.25 25.81 3.96
N GLU A 134 9.17 24.48 4.02
CA GLU A 134 10.32 23.58 3.81
C GLU A 134 10.06 22.51 2.74
N LEU A 135 8.96 22.66 1.98
CA LEU A 135 8.52 21.67 0.99
C LEU A 135 9.28 21.76 -0.35
N ASP A 136 9.84 22.93 -0.68
CA ASP A 136 10.40 23.18 -2.03
C ASP A 136 11.87 22.73 -2.20
N ASP A 137 12.61 22.47 -1.11
CA ASP A 137 14.06 22.18 -1.14
C ASP A 137 14.44 20.74 -0.74
N ASP A 138 13.46 19.85 -0.46
CA ASP A 138 13.75 18.44 -0.16
C ASP A 138 13.72 17.60 -1.46
N PRO A 139 14.88 17.25 -2.05
CA PRO A 139 14.94 16.48 -3.30
C PRO A 139 14.35 15.06 -3.15
N ASP A 140 14.15 14.57 -1.92
CA ASP A 140 13.53 13.26 -1.65
C ASP A 140 12.00 13.34 -1.63
N ARG A 141 11.37 14.53 -1.68
CA ARG A 141 9.92 14.73 -1.61
C ARG A 141 9.24 14.89 -2.98
N ASN A 142 9.43 13.90 -3.86
CA ASN A 142 8.66 13.82 -5.10
C ASN A 142 7.23 13.32 -4.83
N ILE A 143 6.20 14.17 -4.92
CA ILE A 143 4.79 13.76 -4.73
C ILE A 143 4.17 13.03 -5.95
N GLY A 144 4.94 12.87 -7.04
CA GLY A 144 4.55 12.15 -8.27
C GLY A 144 3.88 10.80 -8.05
N PRO A 145 4.37 9.94 -7.14
CA PRO A 145 3.71 8.68 -6.84
C PRO A 145 2.29 8.88 -6.28
N SER A 146 2.05 9.86 -5.40
CA SER A 146 0.72 10.11 -4.80
C SER A 146 -0.28 10.58 -5.83
N ILE A 147 0.20 11.39 -6.77
CA ILE A 147 -0.56 11.89 -7.91
C ILE A 147 -1.03 10.74 -8.77
N ARG A 148 -0.11 9.84 -9.10
CA ARG A 148 -0.40 8.66 -9.91
C ARG A 148 -1.39 7.76 -9.20
N THR A 149 -1.17 7.44 -7.92
CA THR A 149 -2.11 6.65 -7.12
C THR A 149 -3.50 7.28 -7.06
N PHE A 150 -3.59 8.59 -6.85
CA PHE A 150 -4.87 9.30 -6.89
C PHE A 150 -5.56 9.09 -8.24
N ALA A 151 -4.83 9.21 -9.34
CA ALA A 151 -5.38 9.06 -10.68
C ALA A 151 -5.81 7.61 -10.98
N GLU A 152 -5.03 6.62 -10.55
CA GLU A 152 -5.36 5.20 -10.65
C GLU A 152 -6.65 4.87 -9.87
N MET A 153 -6.77 5.43 -8.66
CA MET A 153 -7.91 5.19 -7.79
C MET A 153 -9.19 5.88 -8.25
N THR A 154 -9.09 7.11 -8.77
CA THR A 154 -10.26 7.95 -9.09
C THR A 154 -10.63 7.95 -10.57
N GLY A 155 -9.72 7.52 -11.45
CA GLY A 155 -9.86 7.70 -12.90
C GLY A 155 -9.73 9.18 -13.34
N ARG A 156 -9.25 10.07 -12.46
CA ARG A 156 -9.11 11.51 -12.71
C ARG A 156 -7.68 11.97 -12.44
N ALA A 157 -7.10 12.74 -13.36
CA ALA A 157 -5.80 13.36 -13.11
C ALA A 157 -5.93 14.43 -12.02
N ALA A 158 -4.98 14.46 -11.08
CA ALA A 158 -4.99 15.41 -9.96
C ALA A 158 -4.69 16.86 -10.35
N TRP A 159 -4.09 17.11 -11.53
CA TRP A 159 -3.67 18.44 -11.98
C TRP A 159 -3.75 18.60 -13.49
N GLY A 160 -3.97 19.85 -13.90
CA GLY A 160 -3.54 20.42 -15.18
C GLY A 160 -3.47 21.94 -15.04
N THR A 161 -3.80 22.73 -16.08
CA THR A 161 -3.67 24.20 -16.07
C THR A 161 -4.41 24.94 -14.94
N GLU A 162 -5.44 24.33 -14.33
CA GLU A 162 -6.23 24.93 -13.22
C GLU A 162 -5.73 24.54 -11.81
N GLY A 163 -4.76 23.63 -11.70
CA GLY A 163 -4.16 23.21 -10.43
C GLY A 163 -5.13 22.48 -9.48
N ILE A 164 -4.74 22.37 -8.19
CA ILE A 164 -5.49 21.70 -7.11
C ILE A 164 -6.92 22.27 -6.93
N ALA A 165 -7.13 23.54 -7.29
CA ALA A 165 -8.38 24.26 -7.06
C ALA A 165 -9.62 23.69 -7.77
N ALA A 166 -9.43 22.75 -8.71
CA ALA A 166 -10.53 22.08 -9.42
C ALA A 166 -11.02 20.78 -8.75
N LEU A 167 -10.38 20.33 -7.67
CA LEU A 167 -10.76 19.11 -6.95
C LEU A 167 -11.98 19.34 -6.06
N SER A 168 -12.84 18.32 -5.94
CA SER A 168 -13.87 18.34 -4.90
C SER A 168 -13.23 18.21 -3.51
N TYR A 169 -13.96 18.57 -2.45
CA TYR A 169 -13.48 18.39 -1.08
C TYR A 169 -13.07 16.93 -0.80
N GLU A 170 -13.82 15.96 -1.32
CA GLU A 170 -13.50 14.55 -1.16
C GLU A 170 -12.20 14.15 -1.88
N GLU A 171 -11.99 14.69 -3.08
CA GLU A 171 -10.78 14.46 -3.86
C GLU A 171 -9.55 15.10 -3.20
N GLU A 172 -9.67 16.34 -2.71
CA GLU A 172 -8.62 17.00 -1.93
C GLU A 172 -8.25 16.20 -0.67
N ALA A 173 -9.26 15.68 0.05
CA ALA A 173 -9.04 14.88 1.25
C ALA A 173 -8.33 13.55 0.95
N ILE A 174 -8.66 12.88 -0.16
CA ILE A 174 -7.98 11.66 -0.61
C ILE A 174 -6.54 11.98 -1.01
N LEU A 175 -6.32 12.96 -1.88
CA LEU A 175 -4.98 13.33 -2.35
C LEU A 175 -4.08 13.75 -1.19
N GLY A 176 -4.56 14.62 -0.29
CA GLY A 176 -3.82 15.03 0.90
C GLY A 176 -3.44 13.86 1.80
N THR A 177 -4.34 12.88 1.95
CA THR A 177 -4.04 11.65 2.70
C THR A 177 -2.95 10.83 2.02
N LEU A 178 -3.03 10.65 0.69
CA LEU A 178 -2.03 9.89 -0.07
C LEU A 178 -0.63 10.51 -0.01
N ILE A 179 -0.54 11.85 -0.05
CA ILE A 179 0.71 12.60 0.08
C ILE A 179 1.34 12.37 1.45
N VAL A 180 0.57 12.56 2.53
CA VAL A 180 1.09 12.33 3.89
C VAL A 180 1.52 10.87 4.07
N GLU A 181 0.73 9.91 3.59
CA GLU A 181 1.08 8.49 3.65
C GLU A 181 2.34 8.11 2.85
N GLN A 182 2.67 8.85 1.79
CA GLN A 182 3.87 8.63 1.00
C GLN A 182 5.14 9.01 1.77
N ILE A 183 5.09 10.06 2.58
CA ILE A 183 6.27 10.66 3.21
C ILE A 183 6.42 10.25 4.67
N SER A 184 5.32 9.98 5.38
CA SER A 184 5.32 9.45 6.74
C SER A 184 5.93 8.04 6.82
N ALA A 185 6.40 7.66 8.01
CA ALA A 185 6.88 6.30 8.24
C ALA A 185 5.76 5.26 8.04
N ILE A 186 6.14 4.08 7.57
CA ILE A 186 5.27 2.91 7.55
C ILE A 186 5.05 2.46 9.00
N ARG A 187 3.81 2.52 9.48
CA ARG A 187 3.41 2.11 10.82
C ARG A 187 2.87 0.68 10.78
N VAL A 188 3.49 -0.20 11.56
CA VAL A 188 3.14 -1.62 11.62
C VAL A 188 2.88 -2.04 13.06
N ILE A 189 1.80 -2.78 13.29
CA ILE A 189 1.61 -3.54 14.53
C ILE A 189 1.92 -5.01 14.22
N LEU A 190 2.88 -5.60 14.92
CA LEU A 190 3.33 -6.98 14.72
C LEU A 190 2.98 -7.84 15.93
N GLY A 191 1.85 -8.52 15.85
CA GLY A 191 1.44 -9.58 16.77
C GLY A 191 1.95 -10.95 16.34
N MET A 192 2.88 -11.53 17.09
CA MET A 192 3.47 -12.85 16.79
C MET A 192 2.44 -13.98 16.90
N HIS A 193 1.54 -13.83 17.86
CA HIS A 193 0.32 -14.61 18.00
C HIS A 193 -0.88 -13.67 18.08
N GLY A 194 -2.09 -14.22 18.00
CA GLY A 194 -3.29 -13.41 18.19
C GLY A 194 -4.58 -14.14 17.87
N PHE A 195 -5.48 -13.49 17.13
CA PHE A 195 -6.83 -13.99 16.89
C PHE A 195 -6.85 -15.36 16.20
N LYS A 196 -7.80 -16.21 16.62
CA LYS A 196 -7.94 -17.58 16.09
C LYS A 196 -8.57 -17.64 14.70
N SER A 197 -9.23 -16.58 14.27
CA SER A 197 -9.84 -16.47 12.94
C SER A 197 -9.81 -15.03 12.43
N GLU A 198 -9.76 -14.89 11.12
CA GLU A 198 -9.87 -13.59 10.43
C GLU A 198 -11.13 -12.83 10.85
N GLN A 199 -12.28 -13.51 10.94
CA GLN A 199 -13.52 -12.88 11.40
C GLN A 199 -13.39 -12.27 12.80
N ALA A 200 -12.76 -12.97 13.76
CA ALA A 200 -12.62 -12.46 15.12
C ALA A 200 -11.70 -11.23 15.17
N PHE A 201 -10.66 -11.22 14.33
CA PHE A 201 -9.79 -10.07 14.19
C PHE A 201 -10.54 -8.86 13.59
N ARG A 202 -11.32 -9.09 12.52
CA ARG A 202 -12.17 -8.07 11.90
C ARG A 202 -13.17 -7.48 12.90
N SER A 203 -13.89 -8.33 13.65
CA SER A 203 -14.85 -7.90 14.67
C SER A 203 -14.19 -7.03 15.74
N SER A 204 -13.02 -7.43 16.24
CA SER A 204 -12.30 -6.62 17.24
C SER A 204 -11.90 -5.23 16.71
N MET A 205 -11.55 -5.12 15.42
CA MET A 205 -11.25 -3.83 14.82
C MET A 205 -12.51 -2.98 14.65
N ILE A 206 -13.62 -3.60 14.22
CA ILE A 206 -14.91 -2.91 14.07
C ILE A 206 -15.38 -2.36 15.41
N GLU A 207 -15.38 -3.18 16.47
CA GLU A 207 -15.76 -2.77 17.83
C GLU A 207 -14.89 -1.60 18.32
N TYR A 208 -13.59 -1.62 18.03
CA TYR A 208 -12.71 -0.50 18.38
C TYR A 208 -13.09 0.80 17.66
N LEU A 209 -13.48 0.72 16.39
CA LEU A 209 -13.91 1.89 15.63
C LEU A 209 -15.29 2.41 16.06
N GLU A 210 -16.22 1.51 16.38
CA GLU A 210 -17.54 1.85 16.91
C GLU A 210 -17.43 2.63 18.23
N ASP A 211 -16.53 2.19 19.12
CA ASP A 211 -16.23 2.87 20.40
C ASP A 211 -15.61 4.28 20.22
N ASN A 212 -15.16 4.62 19.00
CA ASN A 212 -14.42 5.85 18.70
C ASN A 212 -15.08 6.74 17.65
N VAL A 213 -16.34 6.47 17.29
CA VAL A 213 -17.10 7.33 16.39
C VAL A 213 -17.18 8.75 16.97
N GLY A 214 -16.80 9.74 16.16
CA GLY A 214 -16.80 11.15 16.55
C GLY A 214 -15.54 11.62 17.27
N ASN A 215 -14.62 10.73 17.62
CA ASN A 215 -13.32 11.08 18.18
C ASN A 215 -12.31 11.39 17.06
N ALA A 216 -11.38 12.32 17.34
CA ALA A 216 -10.34 12.69 16.41
C ALA A 216 -9.25 11.60 16.28
N GLY A 217 -8.61 11.56 15.11
CA GLY A 217 -7.49 10.69 14.82
C GLY A 217 -7.89 9.23 14.56
N PHE A 218 -8.97 9.06 13.82
CA PHE A 218 -9.45 7.81 13.21
C PHE A 218 -9.71 8.02 11.70
N GLY A 219 -9.00 8.98 11.09
CA GLY A 219 -8.97 9.13 9.64
C GLY A 219 -8.00 8.12 9.01
N PRO A 220 -8.01 7.95 7.68
CA PRO A 220 -7.13 6.98 7.03
C PRO A 220 -5.64 7.26 7.28
N LYS A 221 -5.24 8.53 7.47
CA LYS A 221 -3.86 8.89 7.84
C LYS A 221 -3.45 8.47 9.27
N ASP A 222 -4.39 8.10 10.12
CA ASP A 222 -4.10 7.71 11.51
C ASP A 222 -3.97 6.19 11.67
N PHE A 223 -4.46 5.41 10.68
CA PHE A 223 -4.40 3.96 10.73
C PHE A 223 -2.97 3.47 10.46
N PRO A 224 -2.50 2.42 11.14
CA PRO A 224 -1.33 1.68 10.70
C PRO A 224 -1.54 1.13 9.27
N GLN A 225 -0.48 1.11 8.47
CA GLN A 225 -0.53 0.53 7.13
C GLN A 225 -0.69 -0.99 7.19
N LEU A 226 -0.16 -1.63 8.24
CA LEU A 226 -0.23 -3.07 8.45
C LEU A 226 -0.44 -3.42 9.92
N ILE A 227 -1.39 -4.31 10.20
CA ILE A 227 -1.62 -4.89 11.53
C ILE A 227 -1.63 -6.40 11.37
N ILE A 228 -0.66 -7.08 11.97
CA ILE A 228 -0.51 -8.54 11.93
C ILE A 228 -0.96 -9.13 13.26
N SER A 229 -1.86 -10.11 13.22
CA SER A 229 -2.30 -10.89 14.37
C SER A 229 -2.09 -12.38 14.07
N GLY A 230 -0.88 -12.87 14.34
CA GLY A 230 -0.47 -14.23 14.02
C GLY A 230 -0.48 -14.50 12.52
N SER A 231 -1.51 -15.20 12.02
CA SER A 231 -1.63 -15.60 10.61
C SER A 231 -2.62 -14.75 9.81
N TYR A 232 -3.13 -13.66 10.39
CA TYR A 232 -4.07 -12.77 9.73
C TYR A 232 -3.53 -11.34 9.76
N SER A 233 -3.79 -10.59 8.70
CA SER A 233 -3.36 -9.21 8.56
C SER A 233 -4.53 -8.31 8.21
N LEU A 234 -4.52 -7.08 8.73
CA LEU A 234 -5.27 -5.96 8.20
C LEU A 234 -4.31 -5.03 7.48
N VAL A 235 -4.68 -4.62 6.27
CA VAL A 235 -3.78 -4.00 5.31
C VAL A 235 -4.43 -2.76 4.72
N LYS A 236 -3.68 -1.67 4.66
CA LYS A 236 -4.12 -0.42 4.03
C LYS A 236 -3.87 -0.45 2.53
N ALA A 237 -4.89 -0.05 1.77
CA ALA A 237 -4.86 0.11 0.32
C ALA A 237 -4.70 1.59 -0.06
N ASN A 238 -3.50 2.14 0.18
CA ASN A 238 -3.12 3.53 -0.09
C ASN A 238 -2.27 3.70 -1.36
N GLY A 239 -2.27 2.70 -2.24
CA GLY A 239 -1.47 2.64 -3.47
C GLY A 239 -0.04 2.14 -3.30
N ARG A 240 0.38 1.78 -2.08
CA ARG A 240 1.79 1.49 -1.76
C ARG A 240 1.94 0.38 -0.73
N PRO A 241 2.03 -0.89 -1.14
CA PRO A 241 1.93 -1.38 -2.52
C PRO A 241 0.49 -1.62 -2.97
N PHE A 242 -0.44 -1.77 -2.02
CA PHE A 242 -1.79 -2.21 -2.32
C PHE A 242 -2.69 -1.04 -2.71
N MET A 243 -3.46 -1.20 -3.77
CA MET A 243 -4.38 -0.20 -4.29
C MET A 243 -5.76 -0.81 -4.44
N ALA A 244 -6.79 -0.03 -4.12
CA ALA A 244 -8.17 -0.35 -4.45
C ALA A 244 -8.82 0.87 -5.10
N PRO A 245 -9.51 0.72 -6.24
CA PRO A 245 -10.16 1.83 -6.90
C PRO A 245 -11.30 2.38 -6.04
N LEU A 246 -11.61 3.67 -6.26
CA LEU A 246 -12.76 4.32 -5.66
C LEU A 246 -14.04 3.71 -6.24
N MET A 247 -14.96 3.29 -5.36
CA MET A 247 -16.25 2.70 -5.76
C MET A 247 -17.39 3.58 -5.29
N ASP A 248 -18.11 4.23 -6.21
CA ASP A 248 -19.24 5.11 -5.89
C ASP A 248 -18.92 6.18 -4.83
N GLY A 249 -17.71 6.77 -4.90
CA GLY A 249 -17.23 7.75 -3.93
C GLY A 249 -16.74 7.18 -2.60
N TRP A 250 -16.71 5.86 -2.45
CA TRP A 250 -16.15 5.16 -1.29
C TRP A 250 -14.76 4.61 -1.63
N TRP A 251 -13.77 4.93 -0.80
CA TRP A 251 -12.43 4.37 -0.90
C TRP A 251 -12.35 3.10 -0.05
N PRO A 252 -12.19 1.90 -0.64
CA PRO A 252 -11.96 0.64 0.08
C PRO A 252 -10.54 0.59 0.67
N PHE A 253 -10.29 1.42 1.67
CA PHE A 253 -8.94 1.70 2.15
C PHE A 253 -8.35 0.61 3.04
N TYR A 254 -9.14 -0.33 3.57
CA TYR A 254 -8.67 -1.35 4.52
C TYR A 254 -9.28 -2.71 4.22
N PHE A 255 -8.43 -3.73 4.10
CA PHE A 255 -8.83 -5.11 3.85
C PHE A 255 -8.16 -6.07 4.82
N SER A 256 -8.70 -7.28 4.94
CA SER A 256 -8.04 -8.38 5.66
C SER A 256 -7.57 -9.48 4.72
N THR A 257 -6.56 -10.22 5.14
CA THR A 257 -6.06 -11.38 4.39
C THR A 257 -5.34 -12.37 5.33
N PRO A 258 -5.40 -13.68 5.07
CA PRO A 258 -4.59 -14.71 5.73
C PRO A 258 -3.28 -15.00 4.96
N GLU A 259 -2.91 -14.14 4.00
CA GLU A 259 -1.62 -14.23 3.31
C GLU A 259 -0.45 -14.20 4.29
N ASN A 260 0.71 -14.75 3.87
CA ASN A 260 1.97 -14.67 4.60
C ASN A 260 2.25 -13.24 5.12
N PRO A 261 2.19 -13.00 6.44
CA PRO A 261 2.32 -11.64 6.99
C PRO A 261 3.69 -11.00 6.74
N LEU A 262 4.75 -11.81 6.67
CA LEU A 262 6.08 -11.31 6.34
C LEU A 262 6.17 -10.87 4.88
N ARG A 263 5.39 -11.47 3.97
CA ARG A 263 5.32 -11.00 2.59
C ARG A 263 4.76 -9.59 2.54
N LEU A 264 3.62 -9.37 3.17
CA LEU A 264 2.98 -8.03 3.26
C LEU A 264 3.91 -6.99 3.90
N LEU A 265 4.58 -7.34 5.00
CA LEU A 265 5.54 -6.45 5.67
C LEU A 265 6.68 -6.05 4.75
N LEU A 266 7.27 -7.02 4.04
CA LEU A 266 8.35 -6.74 3.11
C LEU A 266 7.86 -5.92 1.92
N GLU A 267 6.68 -6.18 1.37
CA GLU A 267 6.16 -5.40 0.25
C GLU A 267 5.97 -3.93 0.61
N PHE A 268 5.49 -3.59 1.81
CA PHE A 268 5.47 -2.19 2.28
C PHE A 268 6.86 -1.58 2.35
N ILE A 269 7.80 -2.23 3.05
CA ILE A 269 9.15 -1.68 3.25
C ILE A 269 9.89 -1.55 1.92
N TRP A 270 9.89 -2.59 1.10
CA TRP A 270 10.58 -2.61 -0.18
C TRP A 270 9.95 -1.68 -1.22
N THR A 271 8.63 -1.47 -1.18
CA THR A 271 7.98 -0.43 -2.01
C THR A 271 8.50 0.95 -1.65
N ARG A 272 8.58 1.27 -0.35
CA ARG A 272 9.13 2.55 0.09
C ARG A 272 10.61 2.70 -0.29
N LEU A 273 11.41 1.65 -0.16
CA LEU A 273 12.81 1.69 -0.57
C LEU A 273 12.96 1.85 -2.08
N ASP A 274 12.13 1.20 -2.90
CA ASP A 274 12.15 1.38 -4.35
C ASP A 274 11.74 2.81 -4.75
N GLU A 275 10.74 3.39 -4.10
CA GLU A 275 10.36 4.80 -4.30
C GLU A 275 11.50 5.77 -3.95
N MET A 276 12.27 5.48 -2.90
CA MET A 276 13.37 6.34 -2.44
C MET A 276 14.65 6.18 -3.25
N TYR A 277 14.99 4.95 -3.67
CA TYR A 277 16.30 4.63 -4.23
C TYR A 277 16.26 4.15 -5.69
N GLY A 278 15.07 3.93 -6.27
CA GLY A 278 14.93 3.45 -7.65
C GLY A 278 15.59 2.09 -7.86
N LEU A 279 15.32 1.14 -6.96
CA LEU A 279 16.00 -0.15 -6.92
C LEU A 279 15.66 -1.04 -8.14
N GLY A 280 14.52 -0.80 -8.78
CA GLY A 280 14.20 -1.32 -10.12
C GLY A 280 13.55 -2.70 -10.15
N HIS A 281 13.26 -3.17 -11.36
CA HIS A 281 12.36 -4.30 -11.61
C HIS A 281 12.88 -5.69 -11.18
N GLN A 282 14.18 -5.85 -10.91
CA GLN A 282 14.77 -7.15 -10.60
C GLN A 282 14.39 -7.68 -9.21
N LEU A 283 13.87 -6.82 -8.33
CA LEU A 283 13.55 -7.16 -6.94
C LEU A 283 12.25 -7.94 -6.76
N TRP A 284 11.30 -7.77 -7.68
CA TRP A 284 9.92 -8.23 -7.51
C TRP A 284 9.69 -9.68 -7.98
N GLY A 285 10.72 -10.33 -8.53
CA GLY A 285 10.61 -11.70 -9.03
C GLY A 285 9.59 -11.83 -10.17
N ASP A 286 8.89 -12.97 -10.23
CA ASP A 286 7.91 -13.22 -11.29
C ASP A 286 6.66 -12.36 -11.13
N ASP A 287 6.19 -12.22 -9.89
CA ASP A 287 5.10 -11.31 -9.51
C ASP A 287 3.77 -11.60 -10.25
N LEU A 288 3.54 -12.87 -10.60
CA LEU A 288 2.34 -13.34 -11.31
C LEU A 288 1.27 -13.92 -10.38
N GLU A 289 1.53 -13.97 -9.08
CA GLU A 289 0.60 -14.44 -8.06
C GLU A 289 0.39 -13.31 -7.04
N MET A 290 -0.85 -12.81 -6.99
CA MET A 290 -1.25 -11.70 -6.15
C MET A 290 -2.04 -12.17 -4.94
N GLU A 291 -1.96 -11.39 -3.88
CA GLU A 291 -2.76 -11.53 -2.68
C GLU A 291 -4.19 -11.08 -2.93
N VAL A 292 -5.14 -11.86 -2.42
CA VAL A 292 -6.55 -11.50 -2.49
C VAL A 292 -6.93 -10.78 -1.19
N GLY A 293 -7.13 -9.46 -1.30
CA GLY A 293 -7.64 -8.64 -0.23
C GLY A 293 -9.15 -8.81 -0.02
N ARG A 294 -9.59 -8.96 1.23
CA ARG A 294 -11.01 -9.08 1.60
C ARG A 294 -11.47 -7.81 2.27
N ALA A 295 -12.16 -6.95 1.50
CA ALA A 295 -12.61 -5.64 1.95
C ALA A 295 -13.19 -5.68 3.37
N LEU A 296 -12.70 -4.80 4.26
CA LEU A 296 -13.17 -4.65 5.63
C LEU A 296 -13.81 -3.30 5.84
N LEU A 297 -13.11 -2.23 5.44
CA LEU A 297 -13.55 -0.86 5.64
C LEU A 297 -13.47 -0.06 4.33
N SER A 298 -14.50 0.75 4.10
CA SER A 298 -14.44 1.85 3.16
C SER A 298 -14.65 3.18 3.88
N LEU A 299 -13.98 4.23 3.39
CA LEU A 299 -14.16 5.60 3.88
C LEU A 299 -14.65 6.51 2.76
N ARG A 300 -15.41 7.53 3.14
CA ARG A 300 -15.76 8.65 2.28
C ARG A 300 -15.55 9.94 3.05
N ALA A 301 -14.79 10.87 2.49
CA ALA A 301 -14.65 12.20 3.08
C ALA A 301 -16.01 12.89 3.05
N VAL A 302 -16.40 13.53 4.15
CA VAL A 302 -17.68 14.21 4.29
C VAL A 302 -17.50 15.54 5.01
N ARG A 303 -18.24 16.55 4.57
CA ARG A 303 -18.44 17.81 5.28
C ARG A 303 -19.91 17.89 5.64
N VAL A 304 -20.21 17.85 6.94
CA VAL A 304 -21.57 17.96 7.48
C VAL A 304 -21.58 19.15 8.42
N ASP A 305 -22.36 20.17 8.08
CA ASP A 305 -22.34 21.48 8.75
C ASP A 305 -20.91 22.07 8.78
N GLU A 306 -20.40 22.45 9.95
CA GLU A 306 -19.03 22.93 10.18
C GLU A 306 -18.03 21.79 10.48
N LYS A 307 -18.47 20.53 10.49
CA LYS A 307 -17.61 19.38 10.79
C LYS A 307 -17.11 18.73 9.51
N ILE A 308 -15.79 18.54 9.47
CA ILE A 308 -15.10 17.76 8.44
C ILE A 308 -14.65 16.43 9.03
N GLY A 309 -14.71 15.36 8.25
CA GLY A 309 -14.28 14.05 8.69
C GLY A 309 -14.51 12.96 7.66
N TRP A 310 -14.52 11.72 8.13
CA TRP A 310 -14.70 10.55 7.29
C TRP A 310 -15.92 9.74 7.74
N GLN A 311 -16.79 9.42 6.79
CA GLN A 311 -17.83 8.43 6.99
C GLN A 311 -17.26 7.03 6.76
N LEU A 312 -17.51 6.12 7.70
CA LEU A 312 -17.04 4.74 7.65
C LEU A 312 -18.16 3.80 7.19
N LYS A 313 -17.82 2.89 6.28
CA LYS A 313 -18.65 1.74 5.89
C LYS A 313 -17.90 0.46 6.22
N VAL A 314 -18.56 -0.45 6.93
CA VAL A 314 -18.01 -1.73 7.36
C VAL A 314 -18.60 -2.86 6.51
N TYR A 315 -17.75 -3.81 6.13
CA TYR A 315 -18.17 -5.06 5.49
C TYR A 315 -18.01 -6.19 6.49
N ASP A 316 -19.11 -6.68 7.06
CA ASP A 316 -19.07 -7.86 7.93
C ASP A 316 -19.28 -9.14 7.09
N ILE A 317 -18.24 -9.98 7.03
CA ILE A 317 -18.23 -11.22 6.27
C ILE A 317 -18.07 -12.37 7.24
N LYS A 318 -18.99 -13.34 7.17
CA LYS A 318 -18.96 -14.53 8.03
C LYS A 318 -17.74 -15.40 7.74
N LYS A 319 -17.23 -16.09 8.77
CA LYS A 319 -16.07 -16.98 8.69
C LYS A 319 -16.17 -18.00 7.55
N GLU A 320 -17.34 -18.60 7.35
CA GLU A 320 -17.54 -19.60 6.29
C GLU A 320 -17.38 -19.01 4.89
N ALA A 321 -17.76 -17.75 4.70
CA ALA A 321 -17.59 -17.04 3.44
C ALA A 321 -16.13 -16.60 3.25
N LEU A 322 -15.47 -16.08 4.29
CA LEU A 322 -14.04 -15.74 4.24
C LEU A 322 -13.17 -16.94 3.85
N ASN A 323 -13.45 -18.12 4.43
CA ASN A 323 -12.71 -19.36 4.13
C ASN A 323 -12.90 -19.89 2.70
N ARG A 324 -13.90 -19.41 1.97
CA ARG A 324 -14.14 -19.79 0.56
C ARG A 324 -13.44 -18.86 -0.43
N ILE A 325 -13.04 -17.67 0.02
CA ILE A 325 -12.29 -16.74 -0.80
C ILE A 325 -10.86 -17.27 -0.87
N PRO A 326 -10.26 -17.39 -2.06
CA PRO A 326 -8.86 -17.77 -2.17
C PRO A 326 -7.96 -16.78 -1.43
N THR A 327 -6.76 -17.22 -1.05
CA THR A 327 -5.77 -16.31 -0.46
C THR A 327 -4.97 -15.60 -1.54
N THR A 328 -4.74 -16.26 -2.67
CA THR A 328 -4.02 -15.72 -3.81
C THR A 328 -4.77 -15.95 -5.11
N GLU A 329 -4.49 -15.13 -6.11
CA GLU A 329 -4.98 -15.27 -7.48
C GLU A 329 -3.86 -15.05 -8.49
N GLN A 330 -4.06 -15.54 -9.71
CA GLN A 330 -3.10 -15.30 -10.78
C GLN A 330 -3.33 -13.91 -11.37
N TRP A 331 -2.26 -13.14 -11.49
CA TRP A 331 -2.31 -11.87 -12.20
C TRP A 331 -2.61 -12.07 -13.68
N SER A 332 -3.41 -11.17 -14.25
CA SER A 332 -3.64 -11.07 -15.69
C SER A 332 -3.63 -9.60 -16.12
N PRO A 333 -3.18 -9.31 -17.35
CA PRO A 333 -3.31 -7.98 -17.91
C PRO A 333 -4.77 -7.64 -18.22
N SER A 334 -5.03 -6.37 -18.51
CA SER A 334 -6.33 -5.93 -19.02
C SER A 334 -6.51 -6.43 -20.44
N PHE A 335 -7.53 -7.24 -20.66
CA PHE A 335 -7.97 -7.61 -22.01
C PHE A 335 -8.81 -6.47 -22.56
N ILE A 336 -8.42 -5.96 -23.72
CA ILE A 336 -9.01 -4.76 -24.29
C ILE A 336 -9.48 -5.00 -25.73
N GLY A 337 -10.35 -4.12 -26.22
CA GLY A 337 -10.76 -4.12 -27.62
C GLY A 337 -9.73 -3.44 -28.51
N LYS A 338 -10.01 -3.49 -29.81
CA LYS A 338 -9.18 -2.85 -30.84
C LYS A 338 -9.17 -1.34 -30.63
N GLU A 339 -10.31 -0.78 -30.22
CA GLU A 339 -10.50 0.65 -30.09
C GLU A 339 -9.65 1.22 -28.95
N GLU A 340 -9.68 0.58 -27.79
CA GLU A 340 -8.82 0.90 -26.65
C GLU A 340 -7.34 0.74 -27.01
N PHE A 341 -6.99 -0.33 -27.73
CA PHE A 341 -5.61 -0.59 -28.12
C PHE A 341 -5.04 0.54 -28.99
N VAL A 342 -5.80 1.02 -29.98
CA VAL A 342 -5.36 2.14 -30.84
C VAL A 342 -5.21 3.44 -30.04
N LEU A 343 -6.14 3.75 -29.14
CA LEU A 343 -6.06 4.95 -28.31
C LEU A 343 -4.90 4.88 -27.30
N LEU A 344 -4.67 3.72 -26.68
CA LEU A 344 -3.51 3.49 -25.81
C LEU A 344 -2.20 3.56 -26.58
N MET A 345 -2.12 3.00 -27.79
CA MET A 345 -0.94 3.12 -28.66
C MET A 345 -0.62 4.60 -28.96
N ARG A 346 -1.64 5.42 -29.20
CA ARG A 346 -1.48 6.86 -29.40
C ARG A 346 -0.93 7.55 -28.15
N LEU A 347 -1.50 7.25 -26.98
CA LEU A 347 -1.04 7.78 -25.70
C LEU A 347 0.41 7.35 -25.38
N CYS A 348 0.79 6.09 -25.64
CA CYS A 348 2.15 5.58 -25.46
C CYS A 348 3.18 6.28 -26.35
N GLN A 349 2.75 6.88 -27.47
CA GLN A 349 3.60 7.71 -28.33
C GLN A 349 3.71 9.17 -27.85
N GLY A 350 3.18 9.49 -26.67
CA GLY A 350 3.12 10.84 -26.12
C GLY A 350 2.14 11.76 -26.84
N LYS A 351 1.19 11.20 -27.62
CA LYS A 351 0.15 11.97 -28.30
C LYS A 351 -1.09 12.08 -27.44
N GLU A 352 -1.80 13.19 -27.58
CA GLU A 352 -3.01 13.46 -26.83
C GLU A 352 -4.23 12.77 -27.45
N VAL A 353 -5.20 12.43 -26.60
CA VAL A 353 -6.52 11.89 -26.97
C VAL A 353 -7.57 12.82 -26.38
N TYR A 354 -8.32 13.50 -27.25
CA TYR A 354 -9.37 14.44 -26.86
C TYR A 354 -10.74 13.91 -27.22
N ALA A 355 -11.70 14.07 -26.31
CA ALA A 355 -13.10 13.69 -26.46
C ALA A 355 -13.81 14.37 -27.64
N ASN A 356 -13.28 15.50 -28.11
CA ASN A 356 -13.82 16.29 -29.23
C ASN A 356 -12.97 16.19 -30.51
N ASP A 357 -12.01 15.27 -30.60
CA ASP A 357 -11.22 15.06 -31.81
C ASP A 357 -12.12 14.50 -32.94
N PRO A 358 -12.39 15.25 -34.03
CA PRO A 358 -13.32 14.83 -35.06
C PRO A 358 -12.87 13.59 -35.83
N GLU A 359 -11.56 13.41 -36.02
CA GLU A 359 -11.02 12.27 -36.75
C GLU A 359 -11.20 10.99 -35.92
N MET A 360 -10.88 11.07 -34.63
CA MET A 360 -11.11 9.97 -33.70
C MET A 360 -12.60 9.62 -33.62
N LEU A 361 -13.48 10.61 -33.45
CA LEU A 361 -14.93 10.38 -33.35
C LEU A 361 -15.50 9.74 -34.61
N SER A 362 -15.09 10.20 -35.80
CA SER A 362 -15.51 9.59 -37.07
C SER A 362 -15.02 8.14 -37.21
N TRP A 363 -13.79 7.86 -36.77
CA TRP A 363 -13.26 6.50 -36.78
C TRP A 363 -14.00 5.58 -35.80
N LEU A 364 -14.31 6.04 -34.58
CA LEU A 364 -15.11 5.28 -33.61
C LEU A 364 -16.52 5.01 -34.13
N GLU A 365 -17.16 6.00 -34.75
CA GLU A 365 -18.46 5.84 -35.41
C GLU A 365 -18.41 4.78 -36.51
N SER A 366 -17.35 4.77 -37.34
CA SER A 366 -17.15 3.74 -38.37
C SER A 366 -16.97 2.33 -37.81
N CYS A 367 -16.53 2.23 -36.55
CA CYS A 367 -16.41 0.97 -35.80
C CYS A 367 -17.71 0.61 -35.04
N GLY A 368 -18.73 1.46 -35.08
CA GLY A 368 -20.01 1.25 -34.41
C GLY A 368 -19.94 1.40 -32.89
N VAL A 369 -18.99 2.19 -32.36
CA VAL A 369 -18.82 2.40 -30.92
C VAL A 369 -18.86 3.89 -30.56
N GLU A 370 -19.37 4.19 -29.37
CA GLU A 370 -19.40 5.55 -28.83
C GLU A 370 -18.14 5.85 -28.00
N TYR A 371 -17.64 7.09 -28.07
CA TYR A 371 -16.47 7.54 -27.32
C TYR A 371 -16.60 7.31 -25.82
N ASN A 372 -17.74 7.66 -25.20
CA ASN A 372 -17.92 7.51 -23.76
C ASN A 372 -17.78 6.04 -23.33
N SER A 373 -18.27 5.11 -24.15
CA SER A 373 -18.14 3.67 -23.88
C SER A 373 -16.68 3.20 -23.93
N VAL A 374 -15.90 3.67 -24.92
CA VAL A 374 -14.46 3.37 -25.02
C VAL A 374 -13.69 4.03 -23.88
N ARG A 375 -14.02 5.29 -23.54
CA ARG A 375 -13.43 6.03 -22.43
C ARG A 375 -13.62 5.29 -21.12
N ASP A 376 -14.83 4.84 -20.82
CA ASP A 376 -15.12 4.17 -19.56
C ASP A 376 -14.36 2.83 -19.46
N ARG A 377 -14.30 2.04 -20.54
CA ARG A 377 -13.46 0.84 -20.59
C ARG A 377 -11.96 1.12 -20.46
N LEU A 378 -11.48 2.25 -21.00
CA LEU A 378 -10.10 2.68 -20.81
C LEU A 378 -9.81 3.04 -19.35
N LEU A 379 -10.72 3.77 -18.69
CA LEU A 379 -10.58 4.12 -17.26
C LEU A 379 -10.59 2.87 -16.37
N GLU A 380 -11.39 1.85 -16.70
CA GLU A 380 -11.40 0.54 -16.02
C GLU A 380 -10.04 -0.19 -16.09
N THR A 381 -9.16 0.15 -17.05
CA THR A 381 -7.81 -0.43 -17.10
C THR A 381 -6.88 0.12 -16.02
N HIS A 382 -7.20 1.28 -15.42
CA HIS A 382 -6.33 2.06 -14.53
C HIS A 382 -4.98 2.47 -15.14
N LEU A 383 -4.82 2.35 -16.46
CA LEU A 383 -3.62 2.81 -17.17
C LEU A 383 -3.73 4.27 -17.61
N VAL A 384 -4.95 4.79 -17.65
CA VAL A 384 -5.26 6.17 -18.04
C VAL A 384 -6.16 6.85 -17.01
N ALA A 385 -6.11 8.18 -17.00
CA ALA A 385 -7.05 9.01 -16.26
C ALA A 385 -7.65 10.09 -17.16
N SER A 386 -8.81 10.59 -16.75
CA SER A 386 -9.49 11.71 -17.40
C SER A 386 -8.99 13.05 -16.85
N TYR A 387 -8.83 14.02 -17.74
CA TYR A 387 -8.59 15.41 -17.40
C TYR A 387 -9.43 16.30 -18.32
N GLY A 388 -10.53 16.84 -17.80
CA GLY A 388 -11.48 17.62 -18.60
C GLY A 388 -11.94 16.86 -19.85
N GLN A 389 -11.52 17.32 -21.03
CA GLN A 389 -11.85 16.70 -22.32
C GLN A 389 -10.75 15.76 -22.85
N ARG A 390 -9.65 15.53 -22.13
CA ARG A 390 -8.56 14.65 -22.59
C ARG A 390 -8.41 13.41 -21.71
N LEU A 391 -7.81 12.37 -22.28
CA LEU A 391 -7.27 11.22 -21.56
C LEU A 391 -5.76 11.34 -21.46
N GLU A 392 -5.23 10.96 -20.30
CA GLU A 392 -3.80 10.98 -19.98
C GLU A 392 -3.33 9.58 -19.61
N LEU A 393 -2.15 9.20 -20.09
CA LEU A 393 -1.48 7.98 -19.63
C LEU A 393 -0.90 8.22 -18.23
N ILE A 394 -1.27 7.37 -17.27
CA ILE A 394 -0.78 7.46 -15.89
C ILE A 394 0.15 6.29 -15.52
N ALA A 395 0.15 5.23 -16.33
CA ALA A 395 1.12 4.15 -16.20
C ALA A 395 2.56 4.68 -16.40
N LYS A 396 3.49 4.22 -15.54
CA LYS A 396 4.93 4.49 -15.66
C LYS A 396 5.47 3.92 -16.97
N GLU A 397 5.07 2.68 -17.28
CA GLU A 397 5.37 2.03 -18.55
C GLU A 397 4.15 1.22 -19.00
N CYS A 398 3.35 1.78 -19.90
CA CYS A 398 2.25 1.03 -20.51
C CYS A 398 2.79 0.17 -21.66
N SER A 399 2.64 -1.14 -21.54
CA SER A 399 2.96 -2.08 -22.61
C SER A 399 1.69 -2.68 -23.19
N LEU A 400 1.71 -2.85 -24.51
CA LEU A 400 0.60 -3.34 -25.32
C LEU A 400 1.06 -4.55 -26.12
N ALA A 401 0.24 -5.60 -26.18
CA ALA A 401 0.54 -6.78 -26.97
C ALA A 401 -0.70 -7.34 -27.66
N ILE A 402 -0.47 -8.00 -28.80
CA ILE A 402 -1.47 -8.82 -29.49
C ILE A 402 -1.04 -10.28 -29.28
N LEU A 403 -1.89 -11.06 -28.62
CA LEU A 403 -1.61 -12.46 -28.34
C LEU A 403 -1.72 -13.30 -29.61
N PRO A 404 -1.12 -14.51 -29.67
CA PRO A 404 -1.29 -15.43 -30.80
C PRO A 404 -2.75 -15.85 -31.04
N THR A 405 -3.64 -15.63 -30.08
CA THR A 405 -5.10 -15.82 -30.21
C THR A 405 -5.81 -14.68 -30.94
N GLY A 406 -5.12 -13.57 -31.21
CA GLY A 406 -5.71 -12.34 -31.75
C GLY A 406 -6.30 -11.39 -30.69
N GLU A 407 -6.23 -11.75 -29.41
CA GLU A 407 -6.68 -10.91 -28.30
C GLU A 407 -5.68 -9.77 -28.03
N TYR A 408 -6.19 -8.59 -27.70
CA TYR A 408 -5.38 -7.43 -27.33
C TYR A 408 -5.26 -7.32 -25.82
N VAL A 409 -4.05 -7.05 -25.32
CA VAL A 409 -3.79 -6.87 -23.89
C VAL A 409 -2.98 -5.61 -23.62
N ALA A 410 -3.23 -5.00 -22.45
CA ALA A 410 -2.49 -3.85 -21.95
C ALA A 410 -2.20 -4.00 -20.45
N ALA A 411 -1.05 -3.51 -20.01
CA ALA A 411 -0.72 -3.43 -18.59
C ALA A 411 0.42 -2.43 -18.31
N GLU A 412 0.50 -2.01 -17.04
CA GLU A 412 1.72 -1.46 -16.46
C GLU A 412 2.82 -2.52 -16.48
N ASN A 413 4.00 -2.16 -16.97
CA ASN A 413 5.09 -3.08 -17.22
C ASN A 413 6.45 -2.56 -16.74
N SER A 414 6.49 -1.51 -15.92
CA SER A 414 7.75 -0.99 -15.35
C SER A 414 8.51 -2.03 -14.51
N THR A 415 7.82 -3.08 -14.02
CA THR A 415 8.45 -4.22 -13.35
C THR A 415 8.70 -5.43 -14.27
N GLY A 416 8.32 -5.36 -15.55
CA GLY A 416 8.37 -6.47 -16.51
C GLY A 416 7.30 -7.54 -16.32
N ARG A 417 6.28 -7.30 -15.49
CA ARG A 417 5.24 -8.28 -15.14
C ARG A 417 4.45 -8.78 -16.36
N LEU A 418 4.07 -7.89 -17.29
CA LEU A 418 3.41 -8.28 -18.53
C LEU A 418 4.30 -9.16 -19.40
N SER A 419 5.57 -8.77 -19.55
CA SER A 419 6.53 -9.53 -20.36
C SER A 419 6.69 -10.97 -19.85
N ARG A 420 6.81 -11.15 -18.53
CA ARG A 420 6.87 -12.47 -17.89
C ARG A 420 5.58 -13.26 -18.06
N TRP A 421 4.43 -12.62 -17.91
CA TRP A 421 3.12 -13.26 -18.11
C TRP A 421 2.97 -13.79 -19.55
N ILE A 422 3.35 -13.00 -20.56
CA ILE A 422 3.31 -13.41 -21.96
C ILE A 422 4.24 -14.60 -22.19
N ALA A 423 5.50 -14.53 -21.72
CA ALA A 423 6.48 -15.61 -21.87
C ALA A 423 5.94 -16.94 -21.32
N ARG A 424 5.40 -16.93 -20.08
CA ARG A 424 4.82 -18.12 -19.45
C ARG A 424 3.62 -18.70 -20.21
N ARG A 425 2.82 -17.83 -20.83
CA ARG A 425 1.66 -18.24 -21.64
C ARG A 425 2.08 -18.85 -22.99
N VAL A 426 3.21 -18.42 -23.54
CA VAL A 426 3.77 -18.99 -24.78
C VAL A 426 4.38 -20.36 -24.48
N GLU A 427 5.23 -20.47 -23.44
CA GLU A 427 5.86 -21.74 -23.04
C GLU A 427 4.83 -22.82 -22.71
N SER A 428 3.77 -22.49 -21.96
CA SER A 428 2.72 -23.45 -21.60
C SER A 428 1.95 -23.98 -22.82
N ARG A 429 1.92 -23.25 -23.93
CA ARG A 429 1.30 -23.69 -25.19
C ARG A 429 2.18 -24.62 -26.00
N GLU A 430 3.49 -24.35 -26.09
CA GLU A 430 4.44 -25.23 -26.77
C GLU A 430 4.44 -26.64 -26.13
N HIS A 431 4.40 -26.71 -24.80
CA HIS A 431 4.32 -27.98 -24.08
C HIS A 431 2.97 -28.70 -24.24
N ALA A 432 1.89 -27.98 -24.55
CA ALA A 432 0.58 -28.58 -24.80
C ALA A 432 0.40 -29.05 -26.26
N SER A 433 1.21 -28.55 -27.20
CA SER A 433 1.25 -29.04 -28.58
C SER A 433 2.17 -30.25 -28.80
N ASP A 434 3.05 -30.54 -27.83
CA ASP A 434 3.98 -31.68 -27.83
C ASP A 434 3.44 -32.92 -27.07
N GLN A 435 2.20 -32.86 -26.57
CA GLN A 435 1.43 -33.98 -25.98
C GLN A 435 0.24 -34.31 -26.86
#